data_AF-A0A957UFB2-F1
#
_entry.id   AF-A0A957UFB2-F1
#
_cell.length_a   1.000
_cell.length_b   1.000
_cell.length_c   1.000
_cell.angle_alpha   90.00
_cell.angle_beta   90.00
_cell.angle_gamma   90.00
#
_symmetry.space_group_name_H-M   'P 1'
#
loop_
_entity.id
_entity.type
_entity.pdbx_description
1 polymer ?
#
loop_
_entity_poly.entity_id
_entity_poly.type
_entity_poly.pdbx_seq_one_letter_code
_entity_poly.pdbx_strand_id
1 'polypeptide(L)'
;MTVLAVHTEDNVLSSAVERLRTLLAQVQDGAFAGAAVEPSLTAQGAVLVRFQPIFARDALPALQEGDVRDFLIFDNNKHWSGLQRLGPRLCADMPALRS
;
A
#
# COMPACT_ATOMS: atom_id res chain seq x y z
N MET A 1 43.62 14.41 -17.53
CA MET A 1 43.11 13.15 -16.94
C MET A 1 41.65 13.37 -16.54
N THR A 2 40.77 13.68 -17.51
CA THR A 2 39.42 14.22 -17.23
C THR A 2 38.37 13.74 -18.24
N VAL A 3 38.78 13.15 -19.37
CA VAL A 3 37.86 12.69 -20.43
C VAL A 3 37.27 11.30 -20.15
N LEU A 4 37.97 10.47 -19.38
CA LEU A 4 37.55 9.09 -19.07
C LEU A 4 36.37 9.01 -18.06
N ALA A 5 36.24 9.97 -17.15
CA ALA A 5 35.19 9.94 -16.12
C ALA A 5 33.80 10.27 -16.69
N VAL A 6 33.70 11.30 -17.54
CA VAL A 6 32.44 11.74 -18.16
C VAL A 6 31.85 10.66 -19.08
N HIS A 7 32.69 9.99 -19.88
CA HIS A 7 32.25 8.87 -20.72
C HIS A 7 31.77 7.64 -19.93
N THR A 8 32.19 7.50 -18.67
CA THR A 8 31.78 6.37 -17.85
C THR A 8 30.39 6.61 -17.25
N GLU A 9 30.09 7.83 -16.80
CA GLU A 9 28.78 8.21 -16.28
C GLU A 9 27.69 8.22 -17.37
N ASP A 10 28.00 8.77 -18.55
CA ASP A 10 27.09 8.75 -19.71
C ASP A 10 26.76 7.33 -20.15
N ASN A 11 27.74 6.43 -20.09
CA ASN A 11 27.57 5.01 -20.42
C ASN A 11 26.72 4.28 -19.37
N VAL A 12 26.94 4.56 -18.08
CA VAL A 12 26.13 4.00 -17.00
C VAL A 12 24.68 4.48 -17.08
N LEU A 13 24.46 5.78 -17.37
CA LEU A 13 23.12 6.33 -17.52
C LEU A 13 22.41 5.72 -18.75
N SER A 14 23.10 5.61 -19.89
CA SER A 14 22.55 4.99 -21.09
C SER A 14 22.16 3.52 -20.84
N SER A 15 23.04 2.77 -20.16
CA SER A 15 22.78 1.37 -19.80
C SER A 15 21.59 1.23 -18.83
N ALA A 16 21.46 2.14 -17.86
CA ALA A 16 20.34 2.17 -16.93
C ALA A 16 19.01 2.46 -17.66
N VAL A 17 19.01 3.42 -18.59
CA VAL A 17 17.83 3.77 -19.40
C VAL A 17 17.41 2.61 -20.31
N GLU A 18 18.36 1.92 -20.94
CA GLU A 18 18.06 0.73 -21.75
C GLU A 18 17.44 -0.37 -20.90
N ARG A 19 18.01 -0.65 -19.72
CA ARG A 19 17.50 -1.66 -18.80
C ARG A 19 16.07 -1.34 -18.34
N LEU A 20 15.79 -0.07 -18.05
CA LEU A 20 14.44 0.40 -17.68
C LEU A 20 13.45 0.26 -18.84
N ARG A 21 13.85 0.58 -20.07
CA ARG A 21 13.01 0.41 -21.26
C ARG A 21 12.67 -1.06 -21.51
N THR A 22 13.63 -1.96 -21.37
CA THR A 22 13.40 -3.40 -21.48
C THR A 22 12.44 -3.90 -20.39
N LEU A 23 12.64 -3.49 -19.15
CA LEU A 23 11.73 -3.84 -18.05
C LEU A 23 10.31 -3.30 -18.29
N LEU A 24 10.19 -2.06 -18.79
CA LEU A 24 8.88 -1.47 -19.10
C LEU A 24 8.15 -2.25 -20.20
N ALA A 25 8.85 -2.64 -21.26
CA ALA A 25 8.26 -3.47 -22.32
C ALA A 25 7.78 -4.83 -21.78
N GLN A 26 8.55 -5.47 -20.90
CA GLN A 26 8.17 -6.71 -20.23
C GLN A 26 6.94 -6.54 -19.33
N VAL A 27 6.84 -5.43 -18.59
CA VAL A 27 5.66 -5.10 -17.79
C VAL A 27 4.43 -4.90 -18.68
N GLN A 28 4.57 -4.17 -19.78
CA GLN A 28 3.48 -3.91 -20.73
C GLN A 28 3.00 -5.19 -21.43
N ASP A 29 3.91 -6.14 -21.69
CA ASP A 29 3.60 -7.45 -22.26
C ASP A 29 3.07 -8.46 -21.23
N GLY A 30 2.86 -8.02 -19.98
CA GLY A 30 2.30 -8.87 -18.93
C GLY A 30 3.28 -9.92 -18.41
N ALA A 31 4.59 -9.78 -18.62
CA ALA A 31 5.60 -10.71 -18.09
C ALA A 31 5.59 -10.80 -16.54
N PHE A 32 5.02 -9.78 -15.88
CA PHE A 32 4.79 -9.75 -14.44
C PHE A 32 3.30 -9.87 -14.06
N ALA A 33 2.39 -10.10 -15.02
CA ALA A 33 0.99 -10.37 -14.75
C ALA A 33 0.88 -11.76 -14.10
N GLY A 34 0.89 -11.78 -12.76
CA GLY A 34 0.90 -12.99 -11.95
C GLY A 34 2.24 -13.26 -11.23
N ALA A 35 3.29 -12.48 -11.50
CA ALA A 35 4.49 -12.47 -10.67
C ALA A 35 4.16 -11.75 -9.35
N ALA A 36 3.50 -12.48 -8.43
CA ALA A 36 3.06 -12.03 -7.12
C ALA A 36 2.71 -10.54 -7.13
N VAL A 37 1.65 -10.19 -7.88
CA VAL A 37 1.00 -8.91 -7.67
C VAL A 37 0.74 -8.85 -6.17
N GLU A 38 1.48 -7.96 -5.53
CA GLU A 38 1.78 -7.87 -4.11
C GLU A 38 0.69 -8.51 -3.22
N PRO A 39 1.03 -9.27 -2.15
CA PRO A 39 0.05 -9.75 -1.17
C PRO A 39 -0.99 -8.69 -0.75
N SER A 40 -0.64 -7.40 -0.88
CA SER A 40 -1.50 -6.22 -0.87
C SER A 40 -2.78 -6.29 -1.73
N LEU A 41 -2.78 -6.66 -3.01
CA LEU A 41 -4.00 -6.54 -3.84
C LEU A 41 -5.03 -7.62 -3.54
N THR A 42 -4.60 -8.86 -3.28
CA THR A 42 -5.51 -9.92 -2.82
C THR A 42 -6.06 -9.61 -1.43
N ALA A 43 -5.22 -9.06 -0.53
CA ALA A 43 -5.66 -8.60 0.78
C ALA A 43 -6.66 -7.43 0.70
N GLN A 44 -6.47 -6.50 -0.25
CA GLN A 44 -7.33 -5.35 -0.45
C GLN A 44 -8.79 -5.75 -0.66
N GLY A 45 -9.05 -6.77 -1.49
CA GLY A 45 -10.41 -7.25 -1.72
C GLY A 45 -11.11 -7.71 -0.44
N ALA A 46 -10.45 -8.56 0.35
CA ALA A 46 -11.01 -9.09 1.60
C ALA A 46 -11.21 -7.99 2.66
N VAL A 47 -10.28 -7.04 2.76
CA VAL A 47 -10.36 -5.90 3.69
C VAL A 47 -11.51 -4.98 3.31
N LEU A 48 -11.66 -4.65 2.03
CA LEU A 48 -12.75 -3.80 1.55
C LEU A 48 -14.12 -4.46 1.79
N VAL A 49 -14.28 -5.74 1.46
CA VAL A 49 -15.54 -6.47 1.68
C VAL A 49 -15.97 -6.40 3.15
N ARG A 50 -15.03 -6.53 4.10
CA ARG A 50 -15.34 -6.50 5.53
C ARG A 50 -15.54 -5.09 6.08
N PHE A 51 -14.61 -4.18 5.79
CA PHE A 51 -14.51 -2.89 6.50
C PHE A 51 -15.14 -1.71 5.75
N GLN A 52 -15.29 -1.77 4.43
CA GLN A 52 -15.95 -0.71 3.67
C GLN A 52 -17.38 -0.39 4.17
N PRO A 53 -18.27 -1.37 4.43
CA PRO A 53 -19.61 -1.06 4.93
C PRO A 53 -19.62 -0.49 6.35
N ILE A 54 -18.60 -0.80 7.15
CA ILE A 54 -18.45 -0.33 8.54
C ILE A 54 -18.00 1.14 8.56
N PHE A 55 -17.06 1.51 7.70
CA PHE A 55 -16.54 2.88 7.57
C PHE A 55 -17.29 3.71 6.51
N ALA A 56 -18.44 3.22 6.02
CA ALA A 56 -19.28 3.97 5.11
C ALA A 56 -19.88 5.20 5.80
N ARG A 57 -20.03 6.30 5.07
CA ARG A 57 -20.52 7.58 5.61
C ARG A 57 -21.83 7.44 6.40
N ASP A 58 -22.76 6.64 5.88
CA ASP A 58 -24.07 6.42 6.50
C ASP A 58 -23.99 5.50 7.75
N ALA A 59 -22.91 4.71 7.88
CA ALA A 59 -22.65 3.83 9.01
C ALA A 59 -21.81 4.50 10.11
N LEU A 60 -21.11 5.61 9.82
CA LEU A 60 -20.26 6.34 10.79
C LEU A 60 -20.98 6.68 12.10
N PRO A 61 -22.25 7.15 12.11
CA PRO A 61 -22.95 7.43 13.38
C PRO A 61 -23.08 6.20 14.30
N ALA A 62 -23.10 5.00 13.73
CA ALA A 62 -23.21 3.73 14.45
C ALA A 62 -21.86 3.05 14.72
N LEU A 63 -20.75 3.61 14.22
CA LEU A 63 -19.41 3.04 14.35
C LEU A 63 -19.03 2.81 15.82
N GLN A 64 -18.63 1.58 16.16
CA GLN A 64 -18.19 1.22 17.51
C GLN A 64 -16.67 1.20 17.62
N GLU A 65 -16.17 1.42 18.83
CA GLU A 65 -14.74 1.32 19.12
C GLU A 65 -14.20 -0.09 18.78
N GLY A 66 -14.99 -1.14 19.03
CA GLY A 66 -14.63 -2.51 18.67
C GLY A 66 -14.33 -2.67 17.18
N ASP A 67 -15.14 -2.06 16.31
CA ASP A 67 -14.95 -2.12 14.85
C ASP A 67 -13.65 -1.46 14.41
N VAL A 68 -13.33 -0.30 15.02
CA VAL A 68 -12.08 0.42 14.78
C VAL A 68 -10.89 -0.40 15.27
N ARG A 69 -10.95 -0.93 16.49
CA ARG A 69 -9.88 -1.77 17.05
C ARG A 69 -9.64 -3.03 16.23
N ASP A 70 -10.70 -3.66 15.75
CA ASP A 70 -10.63 -4.82 14.87
C ASP A 70 -9.89 -4.46 13.58
N PHE A 71 -10.20 -3.33 12.95
CA PHE A 71 -9.47 -2.87 11.77
C PHE A 71 -7.98 -2.61 12.04
N LEU A 72 -7.61 -2.09 13.21
CA LEU A 72 -6.22 -1.78 13.53
C LEU A 72 -5.30 -3.01 13.65
N ILE A 73 -5.86 -4.22 13.83
CA ILE A 73 -5.10 -5.46 13.91
C ILE A 73 -4.52 -5.81 12.53
N PHE A 74 -3.22 -6.09 12.47
CA PHE A 74 -2.53 -6.44 11.22
C PHE A 74 -3.18 -7.64 10.51
N ASP A 75 -3.61 -8.66 11.25
CA ASP A 75 -4.31 -9.81 10.67
C ASP A 75 -5.65 -9.46 10.02
N ASN A 76 -6.24 -8.31 10.36
CA ASN A 76 -7.51 -7.87 9.81
C ASN A 76 -7.32 -6.85 8.68
N ASN A 77 -6.46 -5.84 8.85
CA ASN A 77 -6.21 -4.87 7.78
C ASN A 77 -5.21 -5.36 6.74
N LYS A 78 -4.33 -6.32 7.04
CA LYS A 78 -3.33 -6.92 6.13
C LYS A 78 -2.36 -5.96 5.42
N HIS A 79 -2.40 -4.66 5.72
CA HIS A 79 -1.62 -3.62 5.04
C HIS A 79 -0.64 -2.91 5.98
N TRP A 80 -1.05 -2.62 7.22
CA TRP A 80 -0.27 -1.79 8.13
C TRP A 80 0.01 -2.52 9.45
N SER A 81 1.27 -2.93 9.63
CA SER A 81 1.74 -3.50 10.88
C SER A 81 1.90 -2.43 11.96
N GLY A 82 1.45 -2.72 13.19
CA GLY A 82 1.69 -1.86 14.34
C GLY A 82 0.63 -0.79 14.58
N LEU A 83 -0.38 -0.67 13.71
CA LEU A 83 -1.55 0.20 13.90
C LEU A 83 -2.30 -0.11 15.21
N GLN A 84 -2.34 -1.37 15.62
CA GLN A 84 -2.99 -1.79 16.87
C GLN A 84 -2.46 -1.07 18.12
N ARG A 85 -1.19 -0.60 18.10
CA ARG A 85 -0.60 0.17 19.22
C ARG A 85 -1.22 1.55 19.36
N LEU A 86 -1.78 2.10 18.28
CA LEU A 86 -2.46 3.39 18.29
C LEU A 86 -3.90 3.29 18.78
N GLY A 87 -4.47 2.08 18.91
CA GLY A 87 -5.87 1.86 19.28
C GLY A 87 -6.34 2.67 20.48
N PRO A 88 -5.64 2.66 21.63
CA PRO A 88 -6.04 3.45 22.80
C PRO A 88 -6.09 4.96 22.55
N ARG A 89 -5.19 5.49 21.72
CA ARG A 89 -5.15 6.93 21.40
C ARG A 89 -6.17 7.29 20.34
N LEU A 90 -6.33 6.44 19.32
CA LEU A 90 -7.21 6.67 18.19
C LEU A 90 -8.67 6.59 18.62
N CYS A 91 -9.01 5.60 19.46
CA CYS A 91 -10.37 5.38 19.95
C CYS A 91 -10.70 6.19 21.22
N ALA A 92 -9.82 7.08 21.67
CA ALA A 92 -10.05 7.91 22.86
C ALA A 92 -11.21 8.90 22.66
N ASP A 93 -11.44 9.34 21.42
CA ASP A 93 -12.52 10.25 21.04
C ASP A 93 -13.34 9.63 19.90
N MET A 94 -14.24 8.71 20.26
CA MET A 94 -15.18 8.12 19.31
C MET A 94 -16.12 9.15 18.66
N PRO A 95 -16.64 10.18 19.36
CA PRO A 95 -17.39 11.25 18.71
C PRO A 95 -16.64 11.92 17.54
N ALA A 96 -15.35 12.25 17.71
CA ALA A 96 -14.54 12.82 16.64
C ALA A 96 -14.28 11.84 15.48
N LEU A 97 -14.22 10.53 15.75
CA LEU A 97 -14.11 9.50 14.71
C LEU A 97 -15.40 9.31 13.88
N ARG A 98 -16.55 9.77 14.39
CA ARG A 98 -17.87 9.63 13.74
C ARG A 98 -18.31 10.88 12.97
N SER A 99 -17.62 12.00 13.13
CA SER A 99 -17.93 13.30 12.51
C SER A 99 -17.26 13.47 11.16
#